data_AF-A0AAV0MJ00-F1
#
_entry.id   AF-A0AAV0MJ00-F1
#
_cell.length_a   1.000
_cell.length_b   1.000
_cell.length_c   1.000
_cell.angle_alpha   90.00
_cell.angle_beta   90.00
_cell.angle_gamma   90.00
#
_symmetry.space_group_name_H-M   'P 1'
#
loop_
_entity.id
_entity.type
_entity.pdbx_description
1 polymer ?
#
loop_
_entity_poly.entity_id
_entity_poly.type
_entity_poly.pdbx_seq_one_letter_code
_entity_poly.pdbx_strand_id
1 'polypeptide(L)'
;MCLIYNFYTFEKYCRKYGLKVIVDLHAAPGSQNGFEHSASRDASQEWGLTHENIRQTINVIDFLTARYVKSPSLYAIELINEPLSPGVSLSSLEEYYQGGYDAVRAHSQTVYVVLSNRLGSEAKPRELFALASGFKGAVIDVHYYSLFSNIFDNMTVQENIDFIHTNRSSELSYLTTSNGPLIFVGMTSFFGVY
;
A
#
# COMPACT_ATOMS: atom_id res chain seq x y z
N MET A 1 -0.94 3.04 23.13
CA MET A 1 -2.18 2.42 23.69
C MET A 1 -3.48 2.96 23.08
N CYS A 2 -3.51 4.18 22.49
CA CYS A 2 -4.71 4.78 21.89
C CYS A 2 -5.19 4.08 20.58
N LEU A 3 -4.27 3.74 19.66
CA LEU A 3 -4.62 3.07 18.39
C LEU A 3 -5.28 1.69 18.58
N ILE A 4 -4.90 0.96 19.64
CA ILE A 4 -5.39 -0.38 19.93
C ILE A 4 -6.87 -0.39 20.34
N TYR A 5 -7.31 0.61 21.11
CA TYR A 5 -8.67 0.65 21.64
C TYR A 5 -9.69 0.97 20.54
N ASN A 6 -9.28 1.80 19.57
CA ASN A 6 -10.12 2.18 18.44
C ASN A 6 -10.38 0.99 17.49
N PHE A 7 -9.40 0.10 17.30
CA PHE A 7 -9.57 -1.06 16.43
C PHE A 7 -10.69 -1.99 16.92
N TYR A 8 -10.74 -2.35 18.20
CA TYR A 8 -11.78 -3.28 18.68
C TYR A 8 -13.18 -2.68 18.62
N THR A 9 -13.31 -1.38 18.83
CA THR A 9 -14.60 -0.70 18.69
C THR A 9 -15.03 -0.69 17.23
N PHE A 10 -14.12 -0.35 16.31
CA PHE A 10 -14.37 -0.40 14.87
C PHE A 10 -14.73 -1.82 14.40
N GLU A 11 -14.00 -2.83 14.87
CA GLU A 11 -14.20 -4.24 14.49
C GLU A 11 -15.58 -4.76 14.89
N LYS A 12 -16.14 -4.31 16.03
CA LYS A 12 -17.52 -4.65 16.40
C LYS A 12 -18.52 -4.15 15.35
N TYR A 13 -18.32 -2.95 14.80
CA TYR A 13 -19.14 -2.44 13.71
C TYR A 13 -18.91 -3.23 12.43
N CYS A 14 -17.67 -3.56 12.09
CA CYS A 14 -17.37 -4.37 10.92
C CYS A 14 -18.10 -5.72 10.98
N ARG A 15 -18.05 -6.42 12.11
CA ARG A 15 -18.80 -7.67 12.30
C ARG A 15 -20.31 -7.46 12.18
N LYS A 16 -20.85 -6.44 12.83
CA LYS A 16 -22.29 -6.13 12.80
C LYS A 16 -22.81 -5.92 11.38
N TYR A 17 -22.01 -5.31 10.51
CA TYR A 17 -22.40 -4.96 9.14
C TYR A 17 -21.77 -5.85 8.07
N GLY A 18 -21.08 -6.94 8.44
CA GLY A 18 -20.43 -7.84 7.49
C GLY A 18 -19.25 -7.22 6.73
N LEU A 19 -18.67 -6.13 7.24
CA LEU A 19 -17.53 -5.46 6.61
C LEU A 19 -16.21 -6.19 6.89
N LYS A 20 -15.32 -6.06 5.92
CA LYS A 20 -13.94 -6.56 5.94
C LYS A 20 -12.97 -5.40 6.15
N VAL A 21 -11.82 -5.71 6.75
CA VAL A 21 -10.82 -4.73 7.18
C VAL A 21 -9.48 -5.06 6.56
N ILE A 22 -8.86 -4.04 5.97
CA ILE A 22 -7.44 -4.01 5.63
C ILE A 22 -6.75 -3.20 6.73
N VAL A 23 -5.71 -3.75 7.34
CA VAL A 23 -4.85 -3.00 8.26
C VAL A 23 -3.63 -2.54 7.48
N ASP A 24 -3.48 -1.23 7.33
CA ASP A 24 -2.41 -0.61 6.57
C ASP A 24 -1.38 0.07 7.51
N LEU A 25 -0.10 -0.23 7.27
CA LEU A 25 1.00 0.45 7.93
C LEU A 25 1.37 1.73 7.16
N HIS A 26 0.73 2.82 7.57
CA HIS A 26 0.81 4.09 6.85
C HIS A 26 2.12 4.88 7.08
N ALA A 27 2.83 4.61 8.18
CA ALA A 27 4.05 5.31 8.56
C ALA A 27 5.08 4.34 9.14
N ALA A 28 6.32 4.42 8.64
CA ALA A 28 7.44 3.60 9.08
C ALA A 28 8.59 4.46 9.66
N PRO A 29 9.46 3.88 10.52
CA PRO A 29 10.64 4.58 11.03
C PRO A 29 11.48 5.20 9.92
N GLY A 30 11.86 6.47 10.08
CA GLY A 30 12.63 7.21 9.07
C GLY A 30 11.82 7.70 7.87
N SER A 31 10.51 7.44 7.79
CA SER A 31 9.63 7.76 6.66
C SER A 31 10.02 7.10 5.33
N GLN A 32 9.03 6.46 4.70
CA GLN A 32 9.19 5.79 3.42
C GLN A 32 9.01 6.72 2.21
N ASN A 33 8.51 7.94 2.41
CA ASN A 33 8.22 8.86 1.31
C ASN A 33 8.46 10.35 1.57
N GLY A 34 8.86 10.74 2.77
CA GLY A 34 9.08 12.15 3.12
C GLY A 34 7.80 12.99 3.23
N PHE A 35 6.61 12.40 3.04
CA PHE A 35 5.36 13.13 3.17
C PHE A 35 4.87 13.17 4.63
N GLU A 36 3.99 14.12 4.93
CA GLU A 36 3.43 14.30 6.27
C GLU A 36 2.61 13.08 6.73
N HIS A 37 1.96 12.37 5.80
CA HIS A 37 1.15 11.20 6.13
C HIS A 37 2.00 9.96 6.46
N SER A 38 3.30 9.94 6.10
CA SER A 38 4.26 8.97 6.66
C SER A 38 4.94 9.46 7.95
N ALA A 39 4.40 10.53 8.55
CA ALA A 39 4.90 11.18 9.76
C ALA A 39 6.31 11.80 9.62
N SER A 40 6.76 12.10 8.39
CA SER A 40 7.98 12.88 8.20
C SER A 40 7.79 14.30 8.74
N ARG A 41 8.80 14.83 9.45
CA ARG A 41 8.76 16.17 10.05
C ARG A 41 9.41 17.24 9.19
N ASP A 42 10.32 16.83 8.32
CA ASP A 42 11.24 17.68 7.56
C ASP A 42 11.46 17.18 6.13
N ALA A 43 10.55 16.32 5.66
CA ALA A 43 10.65 15.60 4.39
C ALA A 43 11.83 14.63 4.26
N SER A 44 12.44 14.23 5.39
CA SER A 44 13.39 13.12 5.42
C SER A 44 12.75 11.82 4.93
N GLN A 45 13.54 11.03 4.21
CA GLN A 45 13.17 9.75 3.66
C GLN A 45 14.32 8.75 3.89
N GLU A 46 14.35 8.17 5.08
CA GLU A 46 15.46 7.36 5.60
C GLU A 46 15.07 5.89 5.85
N TRP A 47 13.80 5.53 5.69
CA TRP A 47 13.31 4.17 5.98
C TRP A 47 14.11 3.09 5.25
N GLY A 48 14.33 3.25 3.94
CA GLY A 48 15.03 2.27 3.11
C GLY A 48 16.56 2.26 3.22
N LEU A 49 17.14 3.14 4.04
CA LEU A 49 18.59 3.34 4.13
C LEU A 49 19.29 2.37 5.10
N THR A 50 18.54 1.74 6.01
CA THR A 50 19.12 0.83 7.01
C THR A 50 18.29 -0.44 7.17
N HIS A 51 18.98 -1.57 7.33
CA HIS A 51 18.32 -2.84 7.68
C HIS A 51 17.60 -2.78 9.03
N GLU A 52 17.98 -1.85 9.92
CA GLU A 52 17.30 -1.69 11.20
C GLU A 52 15.88 -1.13 11.02
N ASN A 53 15.71 -0.10 10.19
CA ASN A 53 14.38 0.42 9.88
C ASN A 53 13.49 -0.67 9.27
N ILE A 54 14.00 -1.41 8.27
CA ILE A 54 13.31 -2.54 7.65
C ILE A 54 12.90 -3.59 8.69
N ARG A 55 13.83 -4.02 9.56
CA ARG A 55 13.57 -5.00 10.62
C ARG A 55 12.53 -4.51 11.62
N GLN A 56 12.59 -3.26 12.04
CA GLN A 56 11.58 -2.67 12.92
C GLN A 56 10.20 -2.67 12.27
N THR A 57 10.12 -2.32 10.98
CA THR A 57 8.87 -2.35 10.22
C THR A 57 8.30 -3.77 10.11
N ILE A 58 9.14 -4.79 9.87
CA ILE A 58 8.72 -6.20 9.86
C ILE A 58 8.18 -6.62 11.23
N ASN A 59 8.83 -6.23 12.33
CA ASN A 59 8.35 -6.51 13.68
C ASN A 59 6.98 -5.88 13.97
N VAL A 60 6.70 -4.70 13.39
CA VAL A 60 5.37 -4.07 13.49
C VAL A 60 4.32 -4.90 12.73
N ILE A 61 4.63 -5.38 11.53
CA ILE A 61 3.74 -6.27 10.76
C ILE A 61 3.46 -7.57 11.49
N ASP A 62 4.50 -8.22 12.05
CA ASP A 62 4.35 -9.42 12.87
C ASP A 62 3.39 -9.15 14.05
N PHE A 63 3.64 -8.08 14.81
CA PHE A 63 2.80 -7.68 15.93
C PHE A 63 1.34 -7.42 15.53
N LEU A 64 1.10 -6.63 14.47
CA LEU A 64 -0.25 -6.30 13.99
C LEU A 64 -0.99 -7.56 13.52
N THR A 65 -0.30 -8.44 12.80
CA THR A 65 -0.88 -9.69 12.31
C THR A 65 -1.24 -10.61 13.48
N ALA A 66 -0.29 -10.90 14.37
CA ALA A 66 -0.51 -11.73 15.56
C ALA A 66 -1.69 -11.22 16.40
N ARG A 67 -1.81 -9.89 16.49
CA ARG A 67 -2.86 -9.22 17.25
C ARG A 67 -4.25 -9.37 16.62
N TYR A 68 -4.36 -9.22 15.30
CA TYR A 68 -5.66 -9.09 14.63
C TYR A 68 -6.11 -10.35 13.88
N VAL A 69 -5.25 -11.36 13.69
CA VAL A 69 -5.55 -12.57 12.93
C VAL A 69 -6.80 -13.34 13.41
N LYS A 70 -7.13 -13.24 14.70
CA LYS A 70 -8.32 -13.88 15.27
C LYS A 70 -9.62 -13.12 14.98
N SER A 71 -9.55 -11.91 14.43
CA SER A 71 -10.75 -11.16 14.04
C SER A 71 -11.31 -11.74 12.74
N PRO A 72 -12.60 -12.12 12.71
CA PRO A 72 -13.25 -12.59 11.48
C PRO A 72 -13.46 -11.49 10.43
N SER A 73 -13.28 -10.21 10.83
CA SER A 73 -13.34 -9.07 9.92
C SER A 73 -11.98 -8.75 9.28
N LEU A 74 -10.86 -9.25 9.80
CA LEU A 74 -9.56 -9.06 9.15
C LEU A 74 -9.55 -9.77 7.79
N TYR A 75 -9.17 -9.03 6.76
CA TYR A 75 -9.14 -9.52 5.38
C TYR A 75 -7.74 -9.45 4.79
N ALA A 76 -7.03 -8.35 5.01
CA ALA A 76 -5.68 -8.15 4.52
C ALA A 76 -4.82 -7.34 5.49
N ILE A 77 -3.50 -7.49 5.35
CA ILE A 77 -2.49 -6.59 5.92
C ILE A 77 -1.76 -5.94 4.75
N GLU A 78 -1.75 -4.61 4.70
CA GLU A 78 -0.90 -3.84 3.81
C GLU A 78 0.41 -3.53 4.49
N LEU A 79 1.50 -3.95 3.85
CA LEU A 79 2.81 -3.96 4.48
C LEU A 79 3.36 -2.55 4.66
N ILE A 80 3.17 -1.65 3.70
CA ILE A 80 3.56 -0.25 3.84
C ILE A 80 2.87 0.59 2.77
N ASN A 81 2.34 1.75 3.15
CA ASN A 81 1.72 2.69 2.22
C ASN A 81 2.77 3.51 1.45
N GLU A 82 2.65 3.57 0.12
CA GLU A 82 3.30 4.54 -0.77
C GLU A 82 4.81 4.76 -0.53
N PRO A 83 5.65 3.72 -0.64
CA PRO A 83 7.11 3.92 -0.67
C PRO A 83 7.51 4.77 -1.88
N LEU A 84 8.31 5.83 -1.69
CA LEU A 84 8.66 6.75 -2.78
C LEU A 84 10.03 6.42 -3.40
N SER A 85 10.11 6.30 -4.72
CA SER A 85 11.38 6.22 -5.43
C SER A 85 11.97 7.62 -5.72
N PRO A 86 13.32 7.77 -5.79
CA PRO A 86 14.35 6.75 -5.61
C PRO A 86 14.77 6.51 -4.16
N GLY A 87 14.27 7.30 -3.18
CA GLY A 87 14.70 7.19 -1.78
C GLY A 87 14.47 5.79 -1.19
N VAL A 88 13.40 5.11 -1.61
CA VAL A 88 13.25 3.66 -1.43
C VAL A 88 13.72 2.95 -2.69
N SER A 89 14.82 2.20 -2.58
CA SER A 89 15.28 1.31 -3.66
C SER A 89 14.35 0.09 -3.82
N LEU A 90 14.25 -0.45 -5.03
CA LEU A 90 13.47 -1.67 -5.27
C LEU A 90 14.01 -2.85 -4.45
N SER A 91 15.34 -2.99 -4.35
CA SER A 91 15.95 -4.09 -3.57
C SER A 91 15.62 -4.03 -2.09
N SER A 92 15.67 -2.83 -1.47
CA SER A 92 15.30 -2.67 -0.06
C SER A 92 13.80 -2.98 0.15
N LEU A 93 12.96 -2.61 -0.82
CA LEU A 93 11.53 -2.87 -0.75
C LEU A 93 11.20 -4.35 -0.93
N GLU A 94 11.86 -5.05 -1.85
CA GLU A 94 11.70 -6.50 -2.05
C GLU A 94 12.17 -7.29 -0.81
N GLU A 95 13.29 -6.89 -0.19
CA GLU A 95 13.74 -7.44 1.09
C GLU A 95 12.66 -7.29 2.18
N TYR A 96 12.12 -6.07 2.30
CA TYR A 96 11.05 -5.80 3.24
C TYR A 96 9.78 -6.62 2.96
N TYR A 97 9.34 -6.69 1.70
CA TYR A 97 8.13 -7.41 1.33
C TYR A 97 8.24 -8.91 1.50
N GLN A 98 9.40 -9.50 1.26
CA GLN A 98 9.65 -10.89 1.62
C GLN A 98 9.52 -11.11 3.14
N GLY A 99 10.21 -10.30 3.94
CA GLY A 99 10.16 -10.42 5.40
C GLY A 99 8.78 -10.16 5.99
N GLY A 100 8.06 -9.15 5.47
CA GLY A 100 6.69 -8.84 5.88
C GLY A 100 5.69 -9.91 5.47
N TYR A 101 5.84 -10.50 4.27
CA TYR A 101 5.04 -11.65 3.84
C TYR A 101 5.23 -12.85 4.78
N ASP A 102 6.49 -13.18 5.09
CA ASP A 102 6.83 -14.29 5.99
C ASP A 102 6.27 -14.05 7.40
N ALA A 103 6.35 -12.81 7.90
CA ALA A 103 5.74 -12.41 9.17
C ALA A 103 4.21 -12.61 9.16
N VAL A 104 3.51 -12.23 8.09
CA VAL A 104 2.05 -12.49 8.00
C VAL A 104 1.77 -14.00 7.97
N ARG A 105 2.56 -14.76 7.20
CA ARG A 105 2.39 -16.21 7.02
C ARG A 105 2.71 -17.03 8.28
N ALA A 106 3.51 -16.50 9.20
CA ALA A 106 3.74 -17.09 10.51
C ALA A 106 2.43 -17.20 11.34
N HIS A 107 1.45 -16.32 11.10
CA HIS A 107 0.19 -16.28 11.84
C HIS A 107 -1.03 -16.71 11.02
N SER A 108 -1.01 -16.52 9.69
CA SER A 108 -2.17 -16.81 8.83
C SER A 108 -1.81 -17.25 7.42
N GLN A 109 -2.48 -18.30 6.96
CA GLN A 109 -2.40 -18.81 5.60
C GLN A 109 -3.46 -18.24 4.64
N THR A 110 -4.41 -17.46 5.17
CA THR A 110 -5.59 -16.99 4.42
C THR A 110 -5.71 -15.47 4.32
N VAL A 111 -5.05 -14.73 5.21
CA VAL A 111 -5.02 -13.26 5.14
C VAL A 111 -4.25 -12.83 3.89
N TYR A 112 -4.84 -11.92 3.10
CA TYR A 112 -4.18 -11.33 1.95
C TYR A 112 -3.04 -10.42 2.41
N VAL A 113 -1.95 -10.41 1.64
CA VAL A 113 -0.79 -9.53 1.89
C VAL A 113 -0.75 -8.50 0.78
N VAL A 114 -0.91 -7.23 1.13
CA VAL A 114 -0.98 -6.13 0.17
C VAL A 114 0.39 -5.46 0.08
N LEU A 115 0.88 -5.30 -1.15
CA LEU A 115 2.17 -4.73 -1.51
C LEU A 115 1.93 -3.43 -2.29
N SER A 116 2.19 -2.29 -1.69
CA SER A 116 2.04 -0.99 -2.36
C SER A 116 3.11 -0.79 -3.44
N ASN A 117 2.71 -0.48 -4.67
CA ASN A 117 3.67 -0.10 -5.70
C ASN A 117 4.40 1.17 -5.27
N ARG A 118 5.69 1.30 -5.65
CA ARG A 118 6.39 2.55 -5.39
C ARG A 118 5.75 3.70 -6.14
N LEU A 119 5.74 4.86 -5.50
CA LEU A 119 5.52 6.14 -6.18
C LEU A 119 6.84 6.66 -6.76
N GLY A 120 6.75 7.77 -7.48
CA GLY A 120 7.93 8.52 -7.96
C GLY A 120 8.42 8.09 -9.34
N SER A 121 9.46 8.78 -9.80
CA SER A 121 9.91 8.75 -11.21
C SER A 121 10.61 7.46 -11.63
N GLU A 122 11.14 6.67 -10.70
CA GLU A 122 11.84 5.43 -11.00
C GLU A 122 10.98 4.17 -10.81
N ALA A 123 9.75 4.34 -10.32
CA ALA A 123 8.81 3.24 -10.18
C ALA A 123 8.35 2.74 -11.55
N LYS A 124 8.35 1.41 -11.74
CA LYS A 124 7.81 0.78 -12.95
C LYS A 124 6.49 0.08 -12.63
N PRO A 125 5.46 0.15 -13.49
CA PRO A 125 4.14 -0.38 -13.17
C PRO A 125 4.11 -1.85 -12.72
N ARG A 126 5.00 -2.70 -13.26
CA ARG A 126 5.06 -4.15 -12.98
C ARG A 126 6.31 -4.58 -12.20
N GLU A 127 7.03 -3.67 -11.54
CA GLU A 127 8.28 -4.03 -10.84
C GLU A 127 8.10 -5.09 -9.76
N LEU A 128 6.92 -5.14 -9.12
CA LEU A 128 6.61 -6.13 -8.08
C LEU A 128 6.00 -7.44 -8.60
N PHE A 129 5.77 -7.59 -9.91
CA PHE A 129 5.05 -8.77 -10.43
C PHE A 129 5.78 -10.07 -10.15
N ALA A 130 7.09 -10.10 -10.37
CA ALA A 130 7.89 -11.30 -10.13
C ALA A 130 7.84 -11.73 -8.66
N LEU A 131 7.95 -10.77 -7.74
CA LEU A 131 7.87 -11.01 -6.30
C LEU A 131 6.46 -11.49 -5.89
N ALA A 132 5.43 -10.72 -6.24
CA ALA A 132 4.05 -10.98 -5.86
C ALA A 132 3.52 -12.32 -6.41
N SER A 133 3.95 -12.73 -7.61
CA SER A 133 3.61 -14.05 -8.17
C SER A 133 4.20 -15.22 -7.37
N GLY A 134 5.28 -15.01 -6.61
CA GLY A 134 5.83 -15.99 -5.68
C GLY A 134 5.01 -16.15 -4.39
N PHE A 135 4.11 -15.21 -4.11
CA PHE A 135 3.38 -15.13 -2.86
C PHE A 135 1.91 -15.55 -3.03
N LYS A 136 1.53 -16.65 -2.37
CA LYS A 136 0.12 -17.02 -2.26
C LYS A 136 -0.65 -15.92 -1.54
N GLY A 137 -1.73 -15.44 -2.14
CA GLY A 137 -2.59 -14.41 -1.56
C GLY A 137 -1.95 -13.02 -1.49
N ALA A 138 -0.95 -12.72 -2.33
CA ALA A 138 -0.47 -11.36 -2.50
C ALA A 138 -1.38 -10.54 -3.42
N VAL A 139 -1.46 -9.25 -3.12
CA VAL A 139 -2.19 -8.24 -3.89
C VAL A 139 -1.27 -7.05 -4.06
N ILE A 140 -1.15 -6.51 -5.28
CA ILE A 140 -0.43 -5.25 -5.51
C ILE A 140 -1.43 -4.12 -5.38
N ASP A 141 -1.12 -3.15 -4.53
CA ASP A 141 -1.86 -1.89 -4.43
C ASP A 141 -1.27 -0.84 -5.35
N VAL A 142 -2.12 -0.13 -6.09
CA VAL A 142 -1.76 1.01 -6.93
C VAL A 142 -2.62 2.22 -6.61
N HIS A 143 -1.97 3.37 -6.51
CA HIS A 143 -2.62 4.63 -6.18
C HIS A 143 -2.67 5.54 -7.39
N TYR A 144 -3.86 6.04 -7.72
CA TYR A 144 -4.09 6.90 -8.88
C TYR A 144 -4.69 8.23 -8.48
N TYR A 145 -3.90 9.30 -8.62
CA TYR A 145 -4.36 10.66 -8.36
C TYR A 145 -4.49 11.46 -9.65
N SER A 146 -5.51 12.31 -9.72
CA SER A 146 -5.72 13.28 -10.80
C SER A 146 -5.45 14.71 -10.36
N LEU A 147 -4.51 14.91 -9.42
CA LEU A 147 -4.25 16.21 -8.78
C LEU A 147 -2.76 16.57 -8.68
N PHE A 148 -1.88 15.60 -8.39
CA PHE A 148 -0.48 15.90 -8.04
C PHE A 148 0.46 16.03 -9.24
N SER A 149 -0.09 16.24 -10.44
CA SER A 149 0.68 16.48 -11.66
C SER A 149 0.16 17.74 -12.35
N ASN A 150 1.07 18.57 -12.83
CA ASN A 150 0.75 19.83 -13.52
C ASN A 150 -0.08 19.65 -14.79
N ILE A 151 -0.16 18.43 -15.33
CA ILE A 151 -1.03 18.13 -16.47
C ILE A 151 -2.50 18.37 -16.10
N PHE A 152 -2.87 18.19 -14.83
CA PHE A 152 -4.24 18.33 -14.36
C PHE A 152 -4.64 19.79 -14.08
N ASP A 153 -3.67 20.69 -13.87
CA ASP A 153 -3.93 22.11 -13.58
C ASP A 153 -4.66 22.82 -14.73
N ASN A 154 -4.43 22.36 -15.97
CA ASN A 154 -4.98 22.97 -17.19
C ASN A 154 -6.06 22.11 -17.86
N MET A 155 -6.47 20.99 -17.26
CA MET A 155 -7.53 20.16 -17.80
C MET A 155 -8.91 20.71 -17.42
N THR A 156 -9.80 20.78 -18.40
CA THR A 156 -11.24 20.90 -18.15
C THR A 156 -11.76 19.64 -17.45
N VAL A 157 -12.95 19.75 -16.84
CA VAL A 157 -13.63 18.59 -16.23
C VAL A 157 -13.79 17.44 -17.24
N GLN A 158 -14.12 17.75 -18.50
CA GLN A 158 -14.28 16.72 -19.53
C GLN A 158 -12.94 16.05 -19.87
N GLU A 159 -11.85 16.81 -20.00
CA GLU A 159 -10.52 16.24 -20.25
C GLU A 159 -10.05 15.35 -19.10
N ASN A 160 -10.38 15.70 -17.84
CA ASN A 160 -10.08 14.85 -16.69
C ASN A 160 -10.87 13.52 -16.73
N ILE A 161 -12.16 13.59 -17.06
CA ILE A 161 -13.02 12.41 -17.29
C ILE A 161 -12.44 11.54 -18.42
N ASP A 162 -12.07 12.16 -19.54
CA ASP A 162 -11.50 11.46 -20.70
C ASP A 162 -10.16 10.81 -20.34
N PHE A 163 -9.32 11.47 -19.55
CA PHE A 163 -8.05 10.92 -19.05
C PHE A 163 -8.28 9.66 -18.18
N ILE A 164 -9.31 9.67 -17.33
CA ILE A 164 -9.67 8.48 -16.55
C ILE A 164 -10.10 7.35 -17.49
N HIS A 165 -11.00 7.63 -18.42
CA HIS A 165 -11.52 6.62 -19.34
C HIS A 165 -10.48 6.04 -20.29
N THR A 166 -9.45 6.82 -20.64
CA THR A 166 -8.41 6.42 -21.59
C THR A 166 -7.12 5.99 -20.89
N ASN A 167 -6.39 6.93 -20.28
CA ASN A 167 -5.10 6.69 -19.65
C ASN A 167 -5.21 5.76 -18.43
N ARG A 168 -6.04 6.09 -17.43
CA ARG A 168 -6.15 5.26 -16.20
C ARG A 168 -6.71 3.87 -16.50
N SER A 169 -7.71 3.77 -17.37
CA SER A 169 -8.22 2.47 -17.83
C SER A 169 -7.15 1.63 -18.53
N SER A 170 -6.30 2.25 -19.36
CA SER A 170 -5.21 1.56 -20.05
C SER A 170 -4.12 1.09 -19.08
N GLU A 171 -3.73 1.94 -18.14
CA GLU A 171 -2.77 1.61 -17.07
C GLU A 171 -3.28 0.44 -16.23
N LEU A 172 -4.53 0.49 -15.77
CA LEU A 172 -5.13 -0.60 -15.00
C LEU A 172 -5.25 -1.89 -15.82
N SER A 173 -5.68 -1.80 -17.09
CA SER A 173 -5.75 -2.95 -18.00
C SER A 173 -4.37 -3.60 -18.22
N TYR A 174 -3.31 -2.80 -18.26
CA TYR A 174 -1.94 -3.29 -18.34
C TYR A 174 -1.53 -4.02 -17.05
N LEU A 175 -2.06 -3.68 -15.89
CA LEU A 175 -1.74 -4.39 -14.64
C LEU A 175 -2.60 -5.65 -14.44
N THR A 176 -3.88 -5.61 -14.82
CA THR A 176 -4.80 -6.72 -14.63
C THR A 176 -4.60 -7.80 -15.70
N THR A 177 -3.75 -8.78 -15.40
CA THR A 177 -3.45 -9.90 -16.32
C THR A 177 -4.02 -11.21 -15.77
N SER A 178 -4.41 -12.14 -16.65
CA SER A 178 -5.11 -13.38 -16.27
C SER A 178 -4.31 -14.32 -15.36
N ASN A 179 -2.97 -14.29 -15.46
CA ASN A 179 -2.05 -15.10 -14.67
C ASN A 179 -1.14 -14.24 -13.76
N GLY A 180 -1.46 -12.95 -13.62
CA GLY A 180 -0.70 -12.03 -12.78
C GLY A 180 -1.14 -12.04 -11.32
N PRO A 181 -0.43 -11.29 -10.46
CA PRO A 181 -0.89 -11.04 -9.11
C PRO A 181 -2.23 -10.30 -9.12
N LEU A 182 -2.98 -10.41 -8.02
CA LEU A 182 -4.19 -9.61 -7.82
C LEU A 182 -3.82 -8.13 -7.75
N ILE A 183 -4.65 -7.27 -8.32
CA ILE A 183 -4.47 -5.82 -8.30
C ILE A 183 -5.61 -5.20 -7.48
N PHE A 184 -5.26 -4.25 -6.62
CA PHE A 184 -6.17 -3.42 -5.84
C PHE A 184 -5.85 -1.95 -6.12
N VAL A 185 -6.89 -1.13 -6.28
CA VAL A 185 -6.73 0.34 -6.34
C VAL A 185 -7.11 0.88 -4.96
N GLY A 186 -6.13 1.00 -4.07
CA GLY A 186 -6.32 1.35 -2.67
C GLY A 186 -6.57 2.82 -2.42
N MET A 187 -6.02 3.69 -3.29
CA MET A 187 -6.33 5.11 -3.26
C MET A 187 -6.60 5.70 -4.65
N THR A 188 -7.67 6.49 -4.70
CA THR A 188 -7.99 7.36 -5.83
C THR A 188 -8.63 8.65 -5.34
N SER A 189 -8.41 9.74 -6.06
CA SER A 189 -9.05 11.02 -5.76
C SER A 189 -9.51 11.72 -7.04
N PHE A 190 -10.75 12.21 -7.02
CA PHE A 190 -11.35 13.02 -8.08
C PHE A 190 -11.56 14.46 -7.54
N PHE A 191 -10.47 15.20 -7.36
CA PHE A 191 -10.56 16.63 -7.05
C PHE A 191 -10.42 17.42 -8.35
N GLY A 192 -11.54 17.92 -8.87
CA GLY A 192 -11.54 18.99 -9.87
C GLY A 192 -11.53 20.33 -9.14
N VAL A 193 -10.55 21.18 -9.43
CA VAL A 193 -10.58 22.58 -8.97
C VAL A 193 -11.72 23.27 -9.73
N TYR A 194 -12.74 23.72 -9.01
CA TYR A 194 -13.81 24.57 -9.54
C TYR A 194 -13.36 26.03 -9.60
#